data_AF-A0A348UR65-F1
#
_entry.id   AF-A0A348UR65-F1
#
_cell.length_a   1.000
_cell.length_b   1.000
_cell.length_c   1.000
_cell.angle_alpha   90.00
_cell.angle_beta   90.00
_cell.angle_gamma   90.00
#
_symmetry.space_group_name_H-M   'P 1'
#
loop_
_entity.id
_entity.type
_entity.pdbx_description
1 polymer ?
#
loop_
_entity_poly.entity_id
_entity_poly.type
_entity_poly.pdbx_seq_one_letter_code
_entity_poly.pdbx_strand_id
1 'polypeptide(L)'
;SSGVHSNGFSLVRKIFFDKCGYDVNTRMADLDTTLGEELLKPTIIYVSTILSLLRDLPIHGLVHITGGGIDENIIRVIPQTCKAVIHKGSWQIPPIFNIIQREGNVPEHDMHRTFNNGIGMVMVVPEKSAQEVMDRLVAMEEKAYFIGEILERHNNETQTQYV
;
A
#
# COMPACT_ATOMS: atom_id res chain seq x y z
N SER A 1 -2.69 -1.80 -5.22
CA SER A 1 -3.21 -0.45 -5.55
C SER A 1 -3.01 -0.20 -7.03
N SER A 2 -3.60 0.85 -7.60
CA SER A 2 -3.44 1.21 -9.02
C SER A 2 -2.33 2.23 -9.26
N GLY A 3 -1.72 2.77 -8.18
CA GLY A 3 -0.76 3.87 -8.22
C GLY A 3 -0.84 4.66 -6.92
N VAL A 4 -0.63 5.98 -7.00
CA VAL A 4 -0.68 6.90 -5.84
C VAL A 4 -2.08 7.04 -5.21
N HIS A 5 -3.12 6.53 -5.88
CA HIS A 5 -4.53 6.66 -5.47
C HIS A 5 -4.96 8.12 -5.35
N SER A 6 -5.24 8.60 -4.15
CA SER A 6 -5.73 9.96 -3.89
C SER A 6 -4.95 10.67 -2.77
N ASN A 7 -3.77 10.16 -2.41
CA ASN A 7 -2.93 10.68 -1.33
C ASN A 7 -1.51 11.02 -1.83
N GLY A 8 -0.84 11.96 -1.17
CA GLY A 8 0.52 12.37 -1.50
C GLY A 8 0.65 13.33 -2.70
N PHE A 9 -0.46 13.77 -3.31
CA PHE A 9 -0.44 14.63 -4.50
C PHE A 9 0.25 15.99 -4.29
N SER A 10 0.23 16.55 -3.08
CA SER A 10 0.99 17.77 -2.77
C SER A 10 2.50 17.57 -2.97
N LEU A 11 3.02 16.41 -2.54
CA LEU A 11 4.43 16.06 -2.70
C LEU A 11 4.74 15.71 -4.16
N VAL A 12 3.89 14.91 -4.82
CA VAL A 12 3.99 14.59 -6.24
C VAL A 12 4.06 15.86 -7.08
N ARG A 13 3.16 16.83 -6.84
CA ARG A 13 3.10 18.08 -7.60
C ARG A 13 4.40 18.88 -7.45
N LYS A 14 4.89 18.98 -6.21
CA LYS A 14 6.14 19.68 -5.89
C LYS A 14 7.36 19.02 -6.53
N ILE A 15 7.43 17.69 -6.54
CA ILE A 15 8.57 16.96 -7.11
C ILE A 15 8.56 17.09 -8.64
N PHE A 16 7.49 16.66 -9.29
CA PHE A 16 7.52 16.54 -10.74
C PHE A 16 7.40 17.87 -11.47
N PHE A 17 6.47 18.73 -11.06
CA PHE A 17 6.20 19.97 -11.78
C PHE A 17 7.07 21.12 -11.26
N ASP A 18 7.12 21.33 -9.94
CA ASP A 18 7.83 22.50 -9.39
C ASP A 18 9.36 22.32 -9.39
N LYS A 19 9.88 21.12 -9.08
CA LYS A 19 11.33 20.84 -8.97
C LYS A 19 11.91 20.32 -10.28
N CYS A 20 11.32 19.28 -10.88
CA CYS A 20 11.86 18.68 -12.11
C CYS A 20 11.42 19.41 -13.39
N GLY A 21 10.39 20.25 -13.33
CA GLY A 21 9.89 20.97 -14.51
C GLY A 21 9.23 20.07 -15.55
N TYR A 22 8.83 18.85 -15.18
CA TYR A 22 8.07 17.96 -16.05
C TYR A 22 6.66 18.51 -16.28
N ASP A 23 5.96 17.94 -17.26
CA ASP A 23 4.55 18.20 -17.53
C ASP A 23 3.76 16.89 -17.60
N VAL A 24 2.43 17.00 -17.80
CA VAL A 24 1.55 15.83 -17.86
C VAL A 24 1.81 14.91 -19.06
N ASN A 25 2.46 15.41 -20.11
CA ASN A 25 2.76 14.65 -21.32
C ASN A 25 4.15 14.00 -21.27
N THR A 26 4.94 14.30 -20.23
CA THR A 26 6.29 13.78 -20.05
C THR A 26 6.27 12.26 -20.00
N ARG A 27 7.13 11.64 -20.80
CA ARG A 27 7.34 10.18 -20.81
C ARG A 27 8.62 9.84 -20.06
N MET A 28 8.56 8.78 -19.26
CA MET A 28 9.68 8.28 -18.47
C MET A 28 9.99 6.85 -18.90
N ALA A 29 11.26 6.46 -18.94
CA ALA A 29 11.66 5.11 -19.39
C ALA A 29 11.06 3.99 -18.53
N ASP A 30 10.80 4.27 -17.26
CA ASP A 30 10.25 3.32 -16.28
C ASP A 30 8.70 3.21 -16.34
N LEU A 31 8.02 3.99 -17.20
CA LEU A 31 6.56 4.04 -17.33
C LEU A 31 6.12 3.76 -18.76
N ASP A 32 5.07 2.94 -18.90
CA ASP A 32 4.44 2.67 -20.20
C ASP A 32 3.53 3.82 -20.68
N THR A 33 3.13 4.68 -19.74
CA THR A 33 2.20 5.80 -19.97
C THR A 33 2.89 7.16 -19.81
N THR A 34 2.20 8.24 -20.16
CA THR A 34 2.65 9.59 -19.78
C THR A 34 2.54 9.78 -18.27
N LEU A 35 3.30 10.74 -17.72
CA LEU A 35 3.24 11.06 -16.30
C LEU A 35 1.82 11.42 -15.84
N GLY A 36 1.08 12.20 -16.64
CA GLY A 36 -0.29 12.58 -16.34
C GLY A 36 -1.23 11.37 -16.27
N GLU A 37 -1.14 10.45 -17.23
CA GLU A 37 -1.92 9.22 -17.24
C GLU A 37 -1.59 8.33 -16.03
N GLU A 38 -0.31 8.17 -15.70
CA GLU A 38 0.13 7.39 -14.54
C GLU A 38 -0.41 7.97 -13.22
N LEU A 39 -0.33 9.30 -13.06
CA LEU A 39 -0.79 9.99 -11.86
C LEU A 39 -2.31 10.04 -11.73
N LEU A 40 -3.05 10.02 -12.84
CA LEU A 40 -4.52 10.05 -12.85
C LEU A 40 -5.17 8.66 -12.87
N LYS A 41 -4.39 7.58 -12.75
CA LYS A 41 -4.94 6.23 -12.59
C LYS A 41 -5.96 6.22 -11.43
N PRO A 42 -7.22 5.85 -11.69
CA PRO A 42 -8.27 5.92 -10.67
C PRO A 42 -7.98 4.96 -9.51
N THR A 43 -8.38 5.37 -8.30
CA THR A 43 -8.29 4.54 -7.10
C THR A 43 -9.13 3.27 -7.27
N ILE A 44 -8.57 2.13 -6.87
CA ILE A 44 -9.26 0.84 -6.89
C ILE A 44 -10.37 0.85 -5.82
N ILE A 45 -11.56 0.37 -6.19
CA ILE A 45 -12.69 0.23 -5.28
C ILE A 45 -12.79 -1.23 -4.83
N TYR A 46 -12.51 -1.50 -3.54
CA TYR A 46 -12.42 -2.85 -2.98
C TYR A 46 -13.76 -3.42 -2.47
N VAL A 47 -14.88 -2.73 -2.67
CA VAL A 47 -16.15 -3.02 -1.97
C VAL A 47 -16.71 -4.40 -2.30
N SER A 48 -16.76 -4.77 -3.59
CA SER A 48 -17.31 -6.05 -4.04
C SER A 48 -16.49 -7.23 -3.52
N THR A 49 -15.17 -7.10 -3.60
CA THR A 49 -14.19 -8.08 -3.15
C THR A 49 -14.31 -8.32 -1.64
N ILE A 50 -14.29 -7.24 -0.86
CA ILE A 50 -14.42 -7.31 0.60
C ILE A 50 -15.77 -7.93 1.01
N LEU A 51 -16.88 -7.46 0.44
CA LEU A 51 -18.20 -7.99 0.78
C LEU A 51 -18.33 -9.47 0.43
N SER A 52 -17.68 -9.93 -0.64
CA SER A 52 -17.70 -11.34 -0.98
C SER A 52 -16.91 -12.21 0.00
N LEU A 53 -15.74 -11.74 0.46
CA LEU A 53 -14.91 -12.48 1.42
C LEU A 53 -15.54 -12.52 2.82
N LEU A 54 -16.15 -11.41 3.26
CA LEU A 54 -16.78 -11.29 4.59
C LEU A 54 -17.94 -12.27 4.82
N ARG A 55 -18.53 -12.83 3.76
CA ARG A 55 -19.63 -13.81 3.90
C ARG A 55 -19.15 -15.15 4.42
N ASP A 56 -17.96 -15.58 4.01
CA ASP A 56 -17.50 -16.95 4.18
C ASP A 56 -16.26 -17.06 5.08
N LEU A 57 -15.50 -15.97 5.25
CA LEU A 57 -14.17 -16.01 5.85
C LEU A 57 -14.03 -15.12 7.09
N PRO A 58 -13.28 -15.58 8.11
CA PRO A 58 -13.01 -14.77 9.29
C PRO A 58 -12.00 -13.67 8.94
N ILE A 59 -12.46 -12.42 8.96
CA ILE A 59 -11.63 -11.24 8.79
C ILE A 59 -11.62 -10.47 10.11
N HIS A 60 -10.45 -10.38 10.74
CA HIS A 60 -10.27 -9.68 12.01
C HIS A 60 -10.07 -8.18 11.82
N GLY A 61 -9.57 -7.75 10.66
CA GLY A 61 -9.29 -6.36 10.39
C GLY A 61 -9.24 -6.05 8.90
N LEU A 62 -9.71 -4.86 8.55
CA LEU A 62 -9.60 -4.28 7.21
C LEU A 62 -8.96 -2.90 7.35
N VAL A 63 -7.91 -2.65 6.57
CA VAL A 63 -7.12 -1.43 6.66
C VAL A 63 -7.03 -0.82 5.27
N HIS A 64 -7.74 0.28 5.05
CA HIS A 64 -7.60 1.06 3.83
C HIS A 64 -6.35 1.94 3.94
N ILE A 65 -5.38 1.73 3.04
CA ILE A 65 -4.12 2.46 3.05
C ILE A 65 -4.30 3.80 2.36
N THR A 66 -4.21 4.88 3.16
CA THR A 66 -4.40 6.26 2.70
C THR A 66 -3.20 7.12 3.12
N GLY A 67 -3.41 8.38 3.52
CA GLY A 67 -2.35 9.17 4.15
C GLY A 67 -1.83 8.48 5.42
N GLY A 68 -0.52 8.56 5.66
CA GLY A 68 0.15 7.83 6.73
C GLY A 68 0.66 6.44 6.34
N GLY A 69 0.32 5.96 5.13
CA GLY A 69 0.76 4.68 4.57
C GLY A 69 0.40 3.47 5.45
N ILE A 70 1.17 2.38 5.37
CA ILE A 70 0.84 1.17 6.15
C ILE A 70 0.95 1.44 7.65
N ASP A 71 2.02 2.11 8.07
CA ASP A 71 2.40 2.31 9.48
C ASP A 71 1.30 2.99 10.28
N GLU A 72 0.75 4.09 9.79
CA GLU A 72 -0.25 4.83 10.54
C GLU A 72 -1.66 4.27 10.39
N ASN A 73 -1.92 3.47 9.33
CA ASN A 73 -3.24 2.92 9.09
C ASN A 73 -3.44 1.57 9.80
N ILE A 74 -2.44 0.67 9.81
CA ILE A 74 -2.59 -0.67 10.39
C ILE A 74 -2.79 -0.65 11.91
N ILE A 75 -2.11 0.27 12.61
CA ILE A 75 -2.17 0.41 14.06
C ILE A 75 -3.55 0.84 14.58
N ARG A 76 -4.43 1.31 13.69
CA ARG A 76 -5.81 1.71 14.02
C ARG A 76 -6.73 0.51 14.20
N VAL A 77 -6.33 -0.66 13.71
CA VAL A 77 -7.17 -1.86 13.62
C VAL A 77 -6.64 -3.00 14.50
N ILE A 78 -5.34 -3.03 14.78
CA ILE A 78 -4.74 -4.06 15.65
C ILE A 78 -4.74 -3.63 17.13
N PRO A 79 -4.85 -4.56 18.09
CA PRO A 79 -4.76 -4.26 19.51
C PRO A 79 -3.43 -3.63 19.92
N GLN A 80 -3.42 -2.86 21.01
CA GLN A 80 -2.19 -2.28 21.58
C GLN A 80 -1.18 -3.32 22.05
N THR A 81 -1.62 -4.54 22.38
CA THR A 81 -0.76 -5.66 22.75
C THR A 81 -0.15 -6.37 21.54
N CYS A 82 -0.43 -5.89 20.32
CA CYS A 82 0.04 -6.49 19.08
C CYS A 82 0.93 -5.53 18.27
N LYS A 83 1.79 -6.11 17.45
CA LYS A 83 2.58 -5.41 16.42
C LYS A 83 2.37 -6.06 15.05
N ALA A 84 2.44 -5.25 14.00
CA ALA A 84 2.49 -5.70 12.63
C ALA A 84 3.94 -5.82 12.17
N VAL A 85 4.35 -7.02 11.79
CA VAL A 85 5.63 -7.28 11.12
C VAL A 85 5.35 -7.31 9.62
N ILE A 86 6.00 -6.42 8.87
CA ILE A 86 5.83 -6.26 7.43
C ILE A 86 7.09 -6.76 6.73
N HIS A 87 6.95 -7.72 5.81
CA HIS A 87 8.07 -8.31 5.10
C HIS A 87 8.45 -7.44 3.89
N LYS A 88 9.63 -6.84 3.90
CA LYS A 88 10.15 -6.09 2.75
C LYS A 88 10.32 -7.03 1.56
N GLY A 89 9.98 -6.53 0.36
CA GLY A 89 10.08 -7.31 -0.87
C GLY A 89 8.98 -8.38 -1.06
N SER A 90 8.01 -8.47 -0.15
CA SER A 90 6.89 -9.41 -0.27
C SER A 90 5.85 -9.01 -1.33
N TRP A 91 5.92 -7.77 -1.84
CA TRP A 91 5.16 -7.32 -3.00
C TRP A 91 6.02 -6.50 -3.95
N GLN A 92 5.53 -6.38 -5.18
CA GLN A 92 6.15 -5.53 -6.18
C GLN A 92 5.67 -4.09 -6.00
N ILE A 93 6.59 -3.18 -5.67
CA ILE A 93 6.32 -1.75 -5.60
C ILE A 93 6.17 -1.20 -7.04
N PRO A 94 5.05 -0.53 -7.37
CA PRO A 94 4.87 0.08 -8.70
C PRO A 94 5.96 1.11 -9.04
N PRO A 95 6.42 1.18 -10.32
CA PRO A 95 7.56 2.03 -10.71
C PRO A 95 7.43 3.50 -10.31
N ILE A 96 6.21 4.05 -10.35
CA ILE A 96 5.94 5.45 -9.97
C ILE A 96 6.49 5.82 -8.59
N PHE A 97 6.47 4.91 -7.61
CA PHE A 97 7.01 5.20 -6.27
C PHE A 97 8.54 5.28 -6.26
N ASN A 98 9.21 4.42 -7.02
CA ASN A 98 10.68 4.48 -7.17
C ASN A 98 11.10 5.77 -7.87
N ILE A 99 10.32 6.21 -8.87
CA ILE A 99 10.54 7.48 -9.56
C ILE A 99 10.35 8.65 -8.59
N ILE A 100 9.23 8.70 -7.84
CA ILE A 100 8.98 9.74 -6.83
C ILE A 100 10.14 9.81 -5.83
N GLN A 101 10.59 8.65 -5.34
CA GLN A 101 11.69 8.57 -4.38
C GLN A 101 12.99 9.16 -4.96
N ARG A 102 13.36 8.75 -6.18
CA ARG A 102 14.56 9.19 -6.90
C ARG A 102 14.53 10.68 -7.22
N GLU A 103 13.49 11.15 -7.90
CA GLU A 103 13.38 12.55 -8.35
C GLU A 103 13.20 13.50 -7.16
N GLY A 104 12.49 13.05 -6.12
CA GLY A 104 12.28 13.84 -4.91
C GLY A 104 13.45 13.82 -3.92
N ASN A 105 14.36 12.84 -4.02
CA ASN A 105 15.29 12.48 -2.94
C ASN A 105 14.56 12.26 -1.62
N VAL A 106 13.45 11.52 -1.67
CA VAL A 106 12.57 11.27 -0.51
C VAL A 106 13.14 10.13 0.33
N PRO A 107 13.37 10.30 1.63
CA PRO A 107 13.78 9.21 2.51
C PRO A 107 12.79 8.04 2.48
N GLU A 108 13.28 6.79 2.60
CA GLU A 108 12.44 5.57 2.59
C GLU A 108 11.31 5.65 3.62
N HIS A 109 11.61 6.10 4.84
CA HIS A 109 10.62 6.30 5.89
C HIS A 109 9.49 7.26 5.46
N ASP A 110 9.81 8.34 4.76
CA ASP A 110 8.82 9.32 4.31
C ASP A 110 7.99 8.76 3.15
N MET A 111 8.57 7.90 2.30
CA MET A 111 7.83 7.13 1.30
C MET A 111 6.80 6.21 1.96
N HIS A 112 7.18 5.51 3.03
CA HIS A 112 6.29 4.59 3.76
C HIS A 112 5.15 5.31 4.48
N ARG A 113 5.36 6.54 4.94
CA ARG A 113 4.33 7.34 5.63
C ARG A 113 3.48 8.19 4.69
N THR A 114 3.96 8.49 3.49
CA THR A 114 3.21 9.34 2.55
C THR A 114 2.37 8.53 1.58
N PHE A 115 2.92 7.41 1.11
CA PHE A 115 2.37 6.66 0.00
C PHE A 115 1.97 5.25 0.39
N ASN A 116 1.05 4.69 -0.40
CA ASN A 116 0.60 3.31 -0.25
C ASN A 116 1.62 2.27 -0.77
N ASN A 117 2.64 2.71 -1.53
CA ASN A 117 3.72 1.90 -2.11
C ASN A 117 3.27 0.61 -2.83
N GLY A 118 2.05 0.57 -3.37
CA GLY A 118 1.51 -0.59 -4.06
C GLY A 118 0.41 -1.33 -3.31
N ILE A 119 0.22 -1.08 -2.01
CA ILE A 119 -0.78 -1.75 -1.17
C ILE A 119 -1.93 -0.80 -0.87
N GLY A 120 -3.10 -1.04 -1.47
CA GLY A 120 -4.28 -0.18 -1.24
C GLY A 120 -5.15 -0.63 -0.08
N MET A 121 -5.15 -1.93 0.21
CA MET A 121 -5.96 -2.54 1.26
C MET A 121 -5.12 -3.61 1.93
N VAL A 122 -5.17 -3.69 3.27
CA VAL A 122 -4.60 -4.78 4.06
C VAL A 122 -5.74 -5.48 4.79
N MET A 123 -5.70 -6.81 4.80
CA MET A 123 -6.63 -7.65 5.53
C MET A 123 -5.87 -8.41 6.61
N VAL A 124 -6.39 -8.38 7.84
CA VAL A 124 -5.88 -9.18 8.96
C VAL A 124 -6.82 -10.36 9.13
N VAL A 125 -6.29 -11.57 9.01
CA VAL A 125 -7.05 -12.82 9.02
C VAL A 125 -6.34 -13.86 9.91
N PRO A 126 -7.05 -14.87 10.43
CA PRO A 126 -6.40 -16.02 11.06
C PRO A 126 -5.42 -16.70 10.10
N GLU A 127 -4.26 -17.11 10.60
CA GLU A 127 -3.24 -17.82 9.82
C GLU A 127 -3.81 -19.03 9.05
N LYS A 128 -4.62 -19.84 9.72
CA LYS A 128 -5.30 -21.00 9.13
C LYS A 128 -6.24 -20.68 7.95
N SER A 129 -6.71 -19.44 7.85
CA SER A 129 -7.59 -18.97 6.78
C SER A 129 -6.84 -18.17 5.71
N ALA A 130 -5.56 -17.85 5.93
CA ALA A 130 -4.82 -16.93 5.07
C ALA A 130 -4.67 -17.47 3.64
N GLN A 131 -4.44 -18.78 3.48
CA GLN A 131 -4.36 -19.40 2.16
C GLN A 131 -5.71 -19.38 1.42
N GLU A 132 -6.81 -19.70 2.11
CA GLU A 132 -8.14 -19.67 1.49
C GLU A 132 -8.53 -18.26 1.05
N VAL A 133 -8.20 -17.24 1.84
CA VAL A 133 -8.39 -15.82 1.46
C VAL A 133 -7.59 -15.50 0.20
N MET A 134 -6.33 -15.94 0.12
CA MET A 134 -5.49 -15.73 -1.06
C MET A 134 -6.08 -16.41 -2.31
N ASP A 135 -6.53 -17.65 -2.18
CA ASP A 135 -7.11 -18.40 -3.30
C ASP A 135 -8.40 -17.74 -3.82
N ARG A 136 -9.24 -17.22 -2.91
CA ARG A 136 -10.45 -16.46 -3.29
C ARG A 136 -10.11 -15.15 -3.98
N LEU A 137 -9.09 -14.42 -3.51
CA LEU A 137 -8.63 -13.18 -4.15
C LEU A 137 -8.09 -13.47 -5.57
N VAL A 138 -7.30 -14.53 -5.74
CA VAL A 138 -6.81 -14.96 -7.06
C VAL A 138 -7.97 -15.32 -7.99
N ALA A 139 -8.98 -16.06 -7.50
CA ALA A 139 -10.17 -16.40 -8.26
C ALA A 139 -11.03 -15.18 -8.64
N MET A 140 -10.91 -14.07 -7.89
CA MET A 140 -11.53 -12.77 -8.19
C MET A 140 -10.64 -11.88 -9.08
N GLU A 141 -9.50 -12.39 -9.55
CA GLU A 141 -8.50 -11.66 -10.34
C GLU A 141 -7.89 -10.45 -9.59
N GLU A 142 -7.87 -10.51 -8.26
CA GLU A 142 -7.28 -9.48 -7.41
C GLU A 142 -5.79 -9.74 -7.21
N LYS A 143 -4.97 -8.69 -7.36
CA LYS A 143 -3.53 -8.76 -7.08
C LYS A 143 -3.28 -8.67 -5.57
N ALA A 144 -3.08 -9.82 -4.94
CA ALA A 144 -2.88 -9.95 -3.49
C ALA A 144 -1.50 -10.52 -3.13
N TYR A 145 -1.05 -10.26 -1.89
CA TYR A 145 0.26 -10.65 -1.37
C TYR A 145 0.15 -11.01 0.10
N PHE A 146 0.94 -12.00 0.55
CA PHE A 146 1.24 -12.15 1.96
C PHE A 146 2.30 -11.12 2.34
N ILE A 147 1.89 -10.05 3.02
CA ILE A 147 2.78 -8.92 3.30
C ILE A 147 3.43 -8.96 4.69
N GLY A 148 3.05 -9.93 5.54
CA GLY A 148 3.52 -9.99 6.91
C GLY A 148 2.54 -10.68 7.85
N GLU A 149 2.72 -10.42 9.15
CA GLU A 149 2.01 -11.09 10.23
C GLU A 149 1.78 -10.17 11.44
N ILE A 150 0.80 -10.53 12.27
CA ILE A 150 0.52 -9.82 13.53
C ILE A 150 1.06 -10.68 14.68
N LEU A 151 2.00 -10.12 15.44
CA LEU A 151 2.63 -10.78 16.58
C LEU A 151 2.31 -10.05 17.89
N GLU A 152 2.62 -10.70 19.01
CA GLU A 152 2.63 -10.04 20.31
C GLU A 152 3.66 -8.90 20.32
N ARG A 153 3.28 -7.76 20.92
CA ARG A 153 4.16 -6.61 21.13
C ARG A 153 4.73 -6.65 22.53
N HIS A 154 6.05 -6.71 22.64
CA HIS A 154 6.73 -6.61 23.93
C HIS A 154 6.98 -5.14 24.32
N ASN A 155 7.23 -4.89 25.61
CA ASN A 155 7.43 -3.54 26.14
C ASN A 155 8.56 -2.80 25.38
N ASN A 156 8.30 -1.55 24.98
CA ASN A 156 9.16 -0.65 24.19
C ASN A 156 9.29 -0.94 22.68
N GLU A 157 8.57 -1.93 22.14
CA GLU A 157 8.54 -2.14 20.70
C GLU A 157 7.55 -1.19 19.98
N THR A 158 7.87 -0.82 18.75
CA THR A 158 6.92 -0.13 17.86
C THR A 158 5.79 -1.07 17.45
N GLN A 159 4.60 -0.52 17.14
CA GLN A 159 3.48 -1.34 16.62
C GLN A 159 3.65 -1.76 15.16
N THR A 160 4.64 -1.21 14.46
CA THR A 160 4.97 -1.61 13.09
C THR A 160 6.46 -1.79 12.98
N GLN A 161 6.87 -2.89 12.36
CA GLN A 161 8.25 -3.27 12.14
C GLN A 161 8.39 -3.81 10.71
N TYR A 162 9.37 -3.30 9.96
CA TYR A 162 9.73 -3.86 8.66
C TYR A 162 10.92 -4.79 8.82
N VAL A 163 10.83 -6.00 8.25
CA VAL A 163 11.88 -7.03 8.26
C VAL A 163 12.25 -7.46 6.85
#